data_AF-H8KX32-F1
#
_entry.id   AF-H8KX32-F1
#
_cell.length_a   1.000
_cell.length_b   1.000
_cell.length_c   1.000
_cell.angle_alpha   90.00
_cell.angle_beta   90.00
_cell.angle_gamma   90.00
#
_symmetry.space_group_name_H-M   'P 1'
#
loop_
_entity.id
_entity.type
_entity.pdbx_description
1 polymer ?
#
loop_
_entity_poly.entity_id
_entity_poly.type
_entity_poly.pdbx_seq_one_letter_code
_entity_poly.pdbx_strand_id
1 'polypeptide(L)'
;MKKLVACLSLFGLFLLAMPKDANAQCPMCKSSVESSISEGGKKGRGLNNGIIYLLIAPYFAVAGVGFLWYRNYRRKNVNIDIPDQKLNLN
;
A
#
# COMPACT_ATOMS: atom_id res chain seq x y z
N MET A 1 -17.43 -17.90 0.37
CA MET A 1 -18.11 -16.68 0.88
C MET A 1 -17.81 -16.39 2.34
N LYS A 2 -17.99 -17.34 3.28
CA LYS A 2 -17.72 -17.11 4.72
C LYS A 2 -16.31 -16.60 5.04
N LYS A 3 -15.27 -17.13 4.37
CA LYS A 3 -13.87 -16.67 4.48
C LYS A 3 -13.67 -15.23 3.98
N LEU A 4 -14.42 -14.84 2.95
CA LEU A 4 -14.36 -13.51 2.35
C LEU A 4 -15.01 -12.48 3.28
N VAL A 5 -16.19 -12.81 3.83
CA VAL A 5 -16.90 -11.99 4.82
C VAL A 5 -16.07 -11.84 6.09
N ALA A 6 -15.41 -12.91 6.55
CA ALA A 6 -14.49 -12.85 7.68
C ALA A 6 -13.29 -11.94 7.41
N CYS A 7 -12.65 -12.04 6.23
CA CYS A 7 -11.57 -11.11 5.84
C CYS A 7 -12.03 -9.65 5.78
N LEU A 8 -13.19 -9.39 5.17
CA LEU A 8 -13.77 -8.05 5.07
C LEU A 8 -14.10 -7.47 6.45
N SER A 9 -14.66 -8.29 7.34
CA SER A 9 -14.96 -7.90 8.71
C SER A 9 -13.69 -7.61 9.52
N LEU A 10 -12.67 -8.45 9.39
CA LEU A 10 -11.38 -8.25 10.08
C LEU A 10 -10.67 -6.99 9.57
N PHE A 11 -10.71 -6.73 8.26
CA PHE A 11 -10.15 -5.53 7.65
C PHE A 11 -10.91 -4.26 8.11
N GLY A 12 -12.25 -4.31 8.16
CA GLY A 12 -13.05 -3.21 8.67
C GLY A 12 -12.75 -2.89 10.15
N LEU A 13 -12.58 -3.93 10.97
CA LEU A 13 -12.22 -3.77 12.39
C LEU A 13 -10.82 -3.17 12.56
N PHE A 14 -9.87 -3.56 11.72
CA PHE A 14 -8.52 -3.01 11.72
C PHE A 14 -8.48 -1.51 11.37
N LEU A 15 -9.31 -1.07 10.42
CA LEU A 15 -9.43 0.35 10.07
C LEU A 15 -9.96 1.20 11.23
N LEU A 16 -10.90 0.66 12.02
CA LEU A 16 -11.46 1.34 13.19
C LEU A 16 -10.45 1.46 14.35
N ALA A 17 -9.43 0.59 14.39
CA ALA A 17 -8.40 0.57 15.42
C ALA A 17 -7.22 1.52 15.13
N MET A 18 -7.25 2.27 14.03
CA MET A 18 -6.17 3.20 13.70
C MET A 18 -6.11 4.37 14.71
N PRO A 19 -4.90 4.71 15.21
CA PRO A 19 -4.73 5.84 16.12
C PRO A 19 -5.10 7.15 15.42
N LYS A 20 -5.81 8.02 16.14
CA LYS A 20 -6.24 9.34 15.62
C LYS A 20 -5.07 10.32 15.51
N ASP A 21 -4.05 10.13 16.35
CA ASP A 21 -2.85 10.97 16.39
C ASP A 21 -1.66 10.19 15.82
N ALA A 22 -1.15 10.67 14.69
CA ALA A 22 0.06 10.16 14.08
C ALA A 22 1.27 10.89 14.66
N ASN A 23 1.99 10.25 15.59
CA ASN A 23 3.31 10.72 16.01
C ASN A 23 4.29 10.58 14.84
N ALA A 24 5.07 11.62 14.57
CA ALA A 24 6.04 11.61 13.48
C ALA A 24 7.06 10.48 13.68
N GLN A 25 7.08 9.52 12.75
CA GLN A 25 7.91 8.30 12.85
C GLN A 25 9.38 8.51 12.41
N CYS A 26 9.79 9.74 12.08
CA CYS A 26 11.16 10.07 11.69
C CYS A 26 11.80 11.10 12.64
N PRO A 27 12.84 10.73 13.40
CA PRO A 27 13.48 11.63 14.38
C PRO A 27 14.15 12.85 13.72
N MET A 28 14.59 12.73 12.45
CA MET A 28 15.20 13.83 11.70
C MET A 28 14.17 14.90 11.29
N CYS A 29 12.98 14.49 10.86
CA CYS A 29 11.90 15.42 10.51
C CYS A 29 11.32 16.09 11.75
N LYS A 30 11.28 15.38 12.88
CA LYS A 30 10.78 15.89 14.17
C LYS A 30 11.67 17.00 14.73
N SER A 31 12.99 16.81 14.77
CA SER A 31 13.92 17.81 15.32
C SER A 31 13.95 19.11 14.52
N SER A 32 13.96 19.02 13.19
CA SER A 32 13.98 20.20 12.32
C SER A 32 12.69 21.03 12.42
N VAL A 33 11.54 20.37 12.64
CA VAL A 33 10.25 21.02 12.91
C VAL A 33 10.21 21.62 14.31
N GLU A 34 10.64 20.88 15.34
CA GLU A 34 10.67 21.39 16.71
C GLU A 34 11.56 22.63 16.81
N SER A 35 12.77 22.62 16.26
CA SER A 35 13.65 23.81 16.22
C SER A 35 13.00 25.00 15.49
N SER A 36 12.34 24.73 14.35
CA SER A 36 11.65 25.79 13.60
C SER A 36 10.48 26.40 14.38
N ILE A 37 9.73 25.59 15.14
CA ILE A 37 8.60 26.07 15.96
C ILE A 37 9.11 26.82 17.19
N SER A 38 10.17 26.34 17.84
CA SER A 38 10.80 26.99 19.00
C SER A 38 11.33 28.39 18.68
N GLU A 39 11.74 28.63 17.43
CA GLU A 39 12.17 29.95 16.93
C GLU A 39 11.00 30.84 16.44
N GLY A 40 9.75 30.42 16.67
CA GLY A 40 8.54 31.15 16.23
C GLY A 40 8.14 30.91 14.77
N GLY A 41 8.83 29.99 14.08
CA GLY A 41 8.54 29.59 12.72
C GLY A 41 7.32 28.66 12.61
N LYS A 42 6.70 28.65 11.41
CA LYS A 42 5.56 27.78 11.09
C LYS A 42 5.95 26.54 10.27
N LYS A 43 7.25 26.36 10.01
CA LYS A 43 7.80 25.22 9.25
C LYS A 43 7.57 23.94 10.06
N GLY A 44 6.68 23.10 9.58
CA GLY A 44 6.27 21.86 10.26
C GLY A 44 4.77 21.66 10.38
N ARG A 45 3.97 22.73 10.25
CA ARG A 45 2.52 22.60 10.09
C ARG A 45 2.23 21.84 8.79
N GLY A 46 1.65 20.65 8.90
CA GLY A 46 1.27 19.81 7.76
C GLY A 46 2.37 18.87 7.25
N LEU A 47 3.53 18.76 7.91
CA LEU A 47 4.61 17.87 7.46
C LEU A 47 4.18 16.39 7.44
N ASN A 48 3.44 15.95 8.46
CA ASN A 48 2.93 14.57 8.52
C ASN A 48 2.01 14.24 7.34
N ASN A 49 1.17 15.21 6.93
CA ASN A 49 0.34 15.05 5.74
C ASN A 49 1.22 14.90 4.50
N GLY A 50 2.25 15.74 4.34
CA GLY A 50 3.22 15.62 3.24
C GLY A 50 3.92 14.26 3.17
N ILE A 51 4.35 13.71 4.31
CA ILE A 51 4.98 12.38 4.37
C ILE A 51 4.00 11.31 3.90
N ILE A 52 2.76 11.32 4.38
CA ILE A 52 1.73 10.35 3.97
C ILE A 52 1.44 10.47 2.48
N TYR A 53 1.32 11.68 1.93
CA TYR A 53 1.14 11.88 0.49
C TYR A 53 2.28 11.30 -0.35
N LEU A 54 3.53 11.58 0.04
CA LEU A 54 4.71 11.06 -0.66
C LEU A 54 4.84 9.54 -0.55
N LEU A 55 4.46 8.97 0.59
CA LEU A 55 4.54 7.53 0.84
C LEU A 55 3.44 6.76 0.11
N ILE A 56 2.23 7.32 -0.02
CA ILE A 56 1.11 6.72 -0.75
C ILE A 56 1.32 6.76 -2.27
N ALA A 57 1.91 7.83 -2.80
CA ALA A 57 2.12 8.04 -4.23
C ALA A 57 2.75 6.85 -4.98
N PRO A 58 3.87 6.24 -4.54
CA PRO A 58 4.49 5.12 -5.26
C PRO A 58 3.60 3.87 -5.28
N TYR A 59 2.85 3.59 -4.21
CA TYR A 59 1.95 2.43 -4.20
C TYR A 59 0.78 2.62 -5.16
N PHE A 60 0.21 3.82 -5.22
CA PHE A 60 -0.86 4.13 -6.17
C PHE A 60 -0.36 4.08 -7.62
N ALA A 61 0.85 4.59 -7.88
CA ALA A 61 1.46 4.51 -9.20
C ALA A 61 1.66 3.04 -9.64
N VAL A 62 2.24 2.20 -8.78
CA VAL A 62 2.44 0.77 -9.06
C VAL A 62 1.11 0.04 -9.23
N ALA A 63 0.11 0.31 -8.38
CA ALA A 63 -1.22 -0.27 -8.51
C ALA A 63 -1.90 0.11 -9.83
N GLY A 64 -1.81 1.37 -10.25
CA GLY A 64 -2.34 1.85 -11.51
C GLY A 64 -1.67 1.19 -12.71
N VAL A 65 -0.34 1.18 -12.74
CA VAL A 65 0.44 0.53 -13.81
C VAL A 65 0.15 -0.98 -13.86
N GLY A 66 0.17 -1.66 -12.71
CA GLY A 66 -0.11 -3.09 -12.61
C GLY A 66 -1.53 -3.44 -13.06
N PHE A 67 -2.52 -2.61 -12.71
CA PHE A 67 -3.91 -2.79 -13.16
C PHE A 67 -4.05 -2.65 -14.67
N LEU A 68 -3.44 -1.61 -15.27
CA LEU A 68 -3.46 -1.41 -16.72
C LEU A 68 -2.76 -2.56 -17.46
N TRP A 69 -1.60 -2.99 -16.96
CA TRP A 69 -0.86 -4.12 -17.52
C TRP A 69 -1.70 -5.42 -17.44
N TYR A 70 -2.27 -5.72 -16.29
CA TYR A 70 -3.13 -6.89 -16.12
C TYR A 70 -4.34 -6.84 -17.05
N ARG A 71 -4.98 -5.68 -17.20
CA ARG A 71 -6.14 -5.55 -18.09
C ARG A 71 -5.78 -5.77 -19.56
N ASN A 72 -4.65 -5.23 -20.03
CA ASN A 72 -4.26 -5.29 -21.43
C ASN A 72 -3.58 -6.60 -21.83
N TYR A 73 -2.78 -7.20 -20.93
CA TYR A 73 -1.94 -8.36 -21.25
C TYR A 73 -2.47 -9.69 -20.73
N ARG A 74 -3.58 -9.69 -19.97
CA ARG A 74 -4.23 -10.94 -19.58
C ARG A 74 -4.80 -11.65 -20.80
N ARG A 75 -4.11 -12.70 -21.24
CA ARG A 75 -4.60 -13.67 -22.23
C ARG A 75 -5.91 -14.26 -21.72
N LYS A 76 -7.00 -14.06 -22.45
CA LYS A 76 -8.26 -14.77 -22.22
C LYS A 76 -8.20 -16.08 -23.00
N ASN A 77 -8.49 -17.20 -22.33
CA ASN A 77 -8.57 -18.55 -22.90
C ASN A 77 -7.23 -19.09 -23.44
N VAL A 78 -6.33 -19.43 -22.51
CA VAL A 78 -5.20 -20.32 -22.85
C VAL A 78 -5.72 -21.74 -22.70
N ASN A 79 -5.95 -22.44 -23.81
CA ASN A 79 -6.10 -23.89 -23.78
C ASN A 79 -4.73 -24.46 -23.42
N ILE A 80 -4.61 -24.98 -22.19
CA ILE A 80 -3.42 -25.69 -21.76
C ILE A 80 -3.60 -27.11 -22.28
N ASP A 81 -3.15 -27.35 -23.51
CA ASP A 81 -3.07 -28.70 -24.06
C ASP A 81 -1.90 -29.41 -23.36
N ILE A 82 -2.20 -30.11 -22.26
CA ILE A 82 -1.22 -30.98 -21.60
C ILE A 82 -1.15 -32.25 -22.46
N PRO A 83 -0.02 -32.54 -23.13
CA PRO A 83 0.12 -33.81 -23.83
C PRO A 83 0.03 -34.94 -22.81
N ASP A 84 -0.88 -35.90 -23.01
CA ASP A 84 -1.10 -37.09 -22.19
C ASP A 84 0.06 -38.11 -22.24
N GLN A 85 1.28 -37.65 -22.55
CA GLN A 85 2.44 -38.51 -22.56
C GLN A 85 2.84 -38.79 -21.11
N LYS A 86 2.78 -40.07 -20.71
CA LYS A 86 3.36 -40.53 -19.44
C LYS A 86 4.85 -40.16 -19.43
N LEU A 87 5.23 -39.26 -18.53
CA LEU A 87 6.64 -39.01 -18.23
C LEU A 87 7.24 -40.30 -17.67
N ASN A 88 8.11 -40.93 -18.46
CA ASN A 88 8.94 -42.03 -18.00
C ASN A 88 10.09 -41.42 -17.20
N LEU A 89 9.86 -41.19 -15.91
CA LEU A 89 10.96 -41.02 -14.97
C LEU A 89 11.56 -42.39 -14.72
N ASN A 90 12.77 -42.60 -15.27
CA ASN A 90 13.65 -43.73 -14.97
C ASN A 90 13.89 -43.85 -13.46
#